data_AF-A0A2G6EYC4-F1
#
_entry.id   AF-A0A2G6EYC4-F1
#
_cell.length_a   1.000
_cell.length_b   1.000
_cell.length_c   1.000
_cell.angle_alpha   90.00
_cell.angle_beta   90.00
_cell.angle_gamma   90.00
#
_symmetry.space_group_name_H-M   'P 1'
#
loop_
_entity.id
_entity.type
_entity.pdbx_description
1 polymer ?
#
loop_
_entity_poly.entity_id
_entity_poly.type
_entity_poly.pdbx_seq_one_letter_code
_entity_poly.pdbx_strand_id
1 'polypeptide(L)'
;MLEKSKFRNALDKFYSETMLYNLFNEYFIEWIGDSYIGKELNIFEVSVIDENTDKEVFLNLLEEVFYDKDTFQKLFETLPEELQKVFKKVIWDGGYLISDEEKEIFFSEMNGQYIKEVDKKYQFFKLNDSNFNKQFLYLDYDIVRIIRKNMGEVPQSFTLNPDLNSIENIKTLFKDDNENEFISNINLYIEFLNSGEIKLSNSGKIMKESKKNMLKHCNITEYYNDVKGLEQLKTETISLFLLSLEDKYKYSEYFSSENIKKTYLDLLENKIFNKEKKFMYSTYFLNYLKGTKNIWKGKENLTESVKSLVKILKEIPEDEHINIEQIINLFLYRDEHIELIDFKDIKDYIYINEANYERTKITDYYTYIEYVTVPFVKSFLFLLGVLGVFELYYDRPRNTDELYLKSGYLSKYEGLRYIKLTN
;
A
#
# COMPACT_ATOMS: atom_id res chain seq x y z
N MET A 1 9.47 5.01 13.15
CA MET A 1 8.50 5.86 13.86
C MET A 1 8.45 7.20 13.13
N LEU A 2 7.26 7.75 12.86
CA LEU A 2 7.17 9.07 12.21
C LEU A 2 7.79 10.13 13.13
N GLU A 3 8.71 10.93 12.62
CA GLU A 3 9.29 12.03 13.39
C GLU A 3 8.21 13.08 13.72
N LYS A 4 8.21 13.59 14.96
CA LYS A 4 7.26 14.62 15.41
C LYS A 4 7.27 15.86 14.50
N SER A 5 8.45 16.22 13.97
CA SER A 5 8.63 17.29 12.97
C SER A 5 7.88 17.01 11.66
N LYS A 6 7.87 15.77 11.16
CA LYS A 6 7.14 15.39 9.94
C LYS A 6 5.63 15.45 10.16
N PHE A 7 5.15 15.02 11.33
CA PHE A 7 3.75 15.19 11.73
C PHE A 7 3.33 16.66 11.79
N ARG A 8 4.11 17.51 12.45
CA ARG A 8 3.82 18.96 12.54
C ARG A 8 3.77 19.61 11.17
N ASN A 9 4.72 19.29 10.29
CA ASN A 9 4.72 19.77 8.90
C ASN A 9 3.49 19.31 8.11
N ALA A 10 2.96 18.11 8.39
CA ALA A 10 1.75 17.61 7.77
C ALA A 10 0.51 18.40 8.24
N LEU A 11 0.39 18.65 9.56
CA LEU A 11 -0.68 19.50 10.11
C LEU A 11 -0.66 20.89 9.48
N ASP A 12 0.51 21.54 9.44
CA ASP A 12 0.65 22.88 8.89
C ASP A 12 0.25 22.94 7.40
N LYS A 13 0.70 21.99 6.58
CA LYS A 13 0.33 21.97 5.15
C LYS A 13 -1.14 21.60 4.92
N PHE A 14 -1.69 20.75 5.77
CA PHE A 14 -3.05 20.27 5.60
C PHE A 14 -4.06 21.32 6.04
N TYR A 15 -3.94 21.90 7.24
CA TYR A 15 -4.96 22.82 7.74
C TYR A 15 -4.66 24.28 7.38
N SER A 16 -5.66 25.00 6.87
CA SER A 16 -5.58 26.46 6.77
C SER A 16 -5.92 27.11 8.11
N GLU A 17 -5.52 28.37 8.28
CA GLU A 17 -5.85 29.16 9.47
C GLU A 17 -7.37 29.25 9.69
N THR A 18 -8.15 29.47 8.63
CA THR A 18 -9.62 29.47 8.70
C THR A 18 -10.21 28.14 9.16
N MET A 19 -9.68 27.01 8.67
CA MET A 19 -10.14 25.68 9.11
C MET A 19 -9.86 25.48 10.60
N LEU A 20 -8.66 25.84 11.04
CA LEU A 20 -8.25 25.72 12.43
C LEU A 20 -9.09 26.60 13.36
N TYR A 21 -9.40 27.83 12.95
CA TYR A 21 -10.26 28.72 13.72
C TYR A 21 -11.70 28.20 13.81
N ASN A 22 -12.25 27.61 12.74
CA ASN A 22 -13.57 26.98 12.80
C ASN A 22 -13.55 25.77 13.76
N LEU A 23 -12.54 24.90 13.69
CA LEU A 23 -12.40 23.79 14.63
C LEU A 23 -12.23 24.26 16.08
N PHE A 24 -11.55 25.38 16.28
CA PHE A 24 -11.43 26.00 17.59
C PHE A 24 -12.80 26.38 18.17
N ASN A 25 -13.61 27.09 17.39
CA ASN A 25 -14.95 27.51 17.81
C ASN A 25 -15.92 26.33 17.99
N GLU A 26 -15.85 25.33 17.13
CA GLU A 26 -16.77 24.20 17.17
C GLU A 26 -16.42 23.19 18.28
N TYR A 27 -15.13 23.00 18.60
CA TYR A 27 -14.69 21.92 19.49
C TYR A 27 -13.66 22.36 20.55
N PHE A 28 -12.63 23.13 20.18
CA PHE A 28 -11.49 23.30 21.10
C PHE A 28 -11.82 24.16 22.32
N ILE A 29 -12.74 25.13 22.21
CA ILE A 29 -13.14 25.97 23.36
C ILE A 29 -13.65 25.10 24.51
N GLU A 30 -14.55 24.16 24.22
CA GLU A 30 -15.08 23.24 25.23
C GLU A 30 -13.98 22.33 25.77
N TRP A 31 -13.12 21.81 24.90
CA TRP A 31 -12.02 20.93 25.30
C TRP A 31 -10.96 21.63 26.17
N ILE A 32 -10.72 22.91 25.94
CA ILE A 32 -9.87 23.76 26.81
C ILE A 32 -10.59 24.00 28.15
N GLY A 33 -11.89 24.31 28.12
CA GLY A 33 -12.70 24.50 29.32
C GLY A 33 -12.69 23.27 30.24
N ASP A 34 -12.76 22.09 29.66
CA ASP A 34 -12.68 20.80 30.36
C ASP A 34 -11.25 20.35 30.69
N SER A 35 -10.24 21.18 30.37
CA SER A 35 -8.81 20.94 30.62
C SER A 35 -8.24 19.69 29.93
N TYR A 36 -8.83 19.27 28.80
CA TYR A 36 -8.28 18.19 27.98
C TYR A 36 -7.01 18.64 27.23
N ILE A 37 -7.02 19.86 26.68
CA ILE A 37 -5.91 20.47 25.90
C ILE A 37 -5.66 21.91 26.36
N GLY A 38 -4.58 22.52 25.86
CA GLY A 38 -4.26 23.93 26.11
C GLY A 38 -3.85 24.18 27.55
N LYS A 39 -3.19 23.21 28.19
CA LYS A 39 -2.78 23.28 29.61
C LYS A 39 -1.82 24.42 29.91
N GLU A 40 -1.11 24.89 28.89
CA GLU A 40 -0.20 26.03 28.97
C GLU A 40 -0.89 27.37 28.71
N LEU A 41 -2.15 27.37 28.23
CA LEU A 41 -2.93 28.58 28.02
C LEU A 41 -3.62 28.99 29.32
N ASN A 42 -3.45 30.26 29.70
CA ASN A 42 -4.23 30.84 30.78
C ASN A 42 -5.57 31.41 30.26
N ILE A 43 -6.50 31.69 31.18
CA ILE A 43 -7.87 32.13 30.83
C ILE A 43 -7.90 33.42 30.00
N PHE A 44 -6.91 34.30 30.17
CA PHE A 44 -6.82 35.55 29.40
C PHE A 44 -6.34 35.27 27.98
N GLU A 45 -5.36 34.38 27.81
CA GLU A 45 -4.88 33.94 26.50
C GLU A 45 -5.98 33.29 25.68
N VAL A 46 -6.81 32.44 26.29
CA VAL A 46 -7.96 31.83 25.60
C VAL A 46 -8.98 32.89 25.18
N SER A 47 -9.22 33.91 26.02
CA SER A 47 -10.23 34.95 25.77
C SER A 47 -9.89 35.91 24.62
N VAL A 48 -8.62 35.95 24.20
CA VAL A 48 -8.17 36.81 23.10
C VAL A 48 -7.97 36.06 21.78
N ILE A 49 -8.22 34.73 21.77
CA ILE A 49 -8.16 33.95 20.53
C ILE A 49 -9.34 34.34 19.63
N ASP A 50 -9.01 34.75 18.42
CA ASP A 50 -9.93 35.17 17.37
C ASP A 50 -9.46 34.69 15.99
N GLU A 51 -10.15 35.10 14.94
CA GLU A 51 -9.83 34.73 13.55
C GLU A 51 -8.48 35.27 13.04
N ASN A 52 -7.86 36.22 13.74
CA ASN A 52 -6.57 36.82 13.40
C ASN A 52 -5.42 36.25 14.24
N THR A 53 -5.71 35.29 15.11
CA THR A 53 -4.72 34.64 15.95
C THR A 53 -3.78 33.79 15.11
N ASP A 54 -2.48 33.87 15.40
CA ASP A 54 -1.46 33.14 14.67
C ASP A 54 -1.79 31.64 14.58
N LYS A 55 -1.79 31.13 13.36
CA LYS A 55 -1.99 29.73 13.02
C LYS A 55 -1.24 28.76 13.93
N GLU A 56 -0.03 29.11 14.38
CA GLU A 56 0.81 28.30 15.24
C GLU A 56 0.13 27.95 16.58
N VAL A 57 -0.68 28.87 17.13
CA VAL A 57 -1.46 28.63 18.35
C VAL A 57 -2.45 27.49 18.14
N PHE A 58 -3.22 27.53 17.05
CA PHE A 58 -4.20 26.49 16.76
C PHE A 58 -3.55 25.15 16.40
N LEU A 59 -2.42 25.20 15.67
CA LEU A 59 -1.68 23.98 15.34
C LEU A 59 -1.14 23.30 16.61
N ASN A 60 -0.70 24.06 17.63
CA ASN A 60 -0.28 23.49 18.92
C ASN A 60 -1.42 22.76 19.61
N LEU A 61 -2.61 23.36 19.65
CA LEU A 61 -3.81 22.72 20.19
C LEU A 61 -4.14 21.44 19.43
N LEU A 62 -4.18 21.47 18.09
CA LEU A 62 -4.49 20.30 17.27
C LEU A 62 -3.42 19.20 17.39
N GLU A 63 -2.15 19.58 17.56
CA GLU A 63 -1.07 18.64 17.85
C GLU A 63 -1.28 17.95 19.20
N GLU A 64 -1.68 18.66 20.26
CA GLU A 64 -2.04 18.05 21.55
C GLU A 64 -3.18 17.06 21.41
N VAL A 65 -4.22 17.41 20.63
CA VAL A 65 -5.38 16.53 20.37
C VAL A 65 -4.96 15.22 19.72
N PHE A 66 -4.14 15.27 18.67
CA PHE A 66 -3.85 14.09 17.85
C PHE A 66 -2.63 13.30 18.28
N TYR A 67 -1.64 13.92 18.92
CA TYR A 67 -0.36 13.28 19.21
C TYR A 67 -0.40 12.42 20.47
N ASP A 68 -1.08 12.88 21.53
CA ASP A 68 -1.18 12.15 22.79
C ASP A 68 -2.33 11.13 22.74
N LYS A 69 -2.03 9.87 23.10
CA LYS A 69 -2.99 8.78 23.02
C LYS A 69 -4.19 8.98 23.94
N ASP A 70 -3.94 9.27 25.21
CA ASP A 70 -4.99 9.35 26.22
C ASP A 70 -5.89 10.56 25.98
N THR A 71 -5.29 11.68 25.54
CA THR A 71 -6.01 12.90 25.15
C THR A 71 -6.86 12.64 23.92
N PHE A 72 -6.29 12.07 22.85
CA PHE A 72 -7.04 11.74 21.64
C PHE A 72 -8.24 10.85 21.93
N GLN A 73 -8.05 9.75 22.69
CA GLN A 73 -9.12 8.80 22.98
C GLN A 73 -10.29 9.43 23.74
N LYS A 74 -9.99 10.23 24.78
CA LYS A 74 -11.03 10.94 25.54
C LYS A 74 -11.80 11.93 24.69
N LEU A 75 -11.09 12.72 23.89
CA LEU A 75 -11.71 13.71 23.00
C LEU A 75 -12.51 13.05 21.89
N PHE A 76 -12.03 11.94 21.36
CA PHE A 76 -12.73 11.18 20.33
C PHE A 76 -14.10 10.69 20.80
N GLU A 77 -14.22 10.29 22.07
CA GLU A 77 -15.49 9.86 22.67
C GLU A 77 -16.51 11.01 22.85
N THR A 78 -16.06 12.27 22.92
CA THR A 78 -16.95 13.44 23.03
C THR A 78 -17.47 13.92 21.68
N LEU A 79 -16.87 13.48 20.56
CA LEU A 79 -17.31 13.86 19.22
C LEU A 79 -18.68 13.24 18.88
N PRO A 80 -19.51 13.90 18.04
CA PRO A 80 -20.76 13.31 17.54
C PRO A 80 -20.53 11.95 16.84
N GLU A 81 -21.48 11.01 16.98
CA GLU A 81 -21.34 9.64 16.46
C GLU A 81 -21.03 9.60 14.95
N GLU A 82 -21.68 10.46 14.15
CA GLU A 82 -21.40 10.55 12.71
C GLU A 82 -19.98 11.02 12.42
N LEU A 83 -19.44 11.95 13.21
CA LEU A 83 -18.06 12.41 13.04
C LEU A 83 -17.06 11.32 13.45
N GLN A 84 -17.35 10.56 14.53
CA GLN A 84 -16.55 9.39 14.91
C GLN A 84 -16.53 8.33 13.81
N LYS A 85 -17.67 8.09 13.15
CA LYS A 85 -17.79 7.16 12.02
C LYS A 85 -16.92 7.60 10.84
N VAL A 86 -16.93 8.89 10.50
CA VAL A 86 -16.07 9.46 9.44
C VAL A 86 -14.60 9.30 9.80
N PHE A 87 -14.19 9.67 11.02
CA PHE A 87 -12.82 9.45 11.49
C PHE A 87 -12.38 8.00 11.36
N LYS A 88 -13.17 7.04 11.87
CA LYS A 88 -12.87 5.61 11.78
C LYS A 88 -12.63 5.21 10.32
N LYS A 89 -13.52 5.62 9.41
CA LYS A 89 -13.38 5.31 7.98
C LYS A 89 -12.16 5.95 7.35
N VAL A 90 -11.89 7.23 7.59
CA VAL A 90 -10.71 7.91 7.05
C VAL A 90 -9.41 7.31 7.60
N ILE A 91 -9.35 6.99 8.89
CA ILE A 91 -8.16 6.46 9.54
C ILE A 91 -7.82 5.05 9.03
N TRP A 92 -8.83 4.19 8.87
CA TRP A 92 -8.65 2.77 8.56
C TRP A 92 -8.74 2.47 7.06
N ASP A 93 -9.68 3.08 6.34
CA ASP A 93 -9.97 2.81 4.93
C ASP A 93 -9.35 3.88 4.02
N GLY A 94 -8.75 4.94 4.59
CA GLY A 94 -8.10 6.03 3.85
C GLY A 94 -9.06 7.13 3.39
N GLY A 95 -10.36 6.92 3.44
CA GLY A 95 -11.32 7.95 3.07
C GLY A 95 -12.73 7.61 3.48
N TYR A 96 -13.58 8.62 3.53
CA TYR A 96 -15.02 8.45 3.67
C TYR A 96 -15.69 8.86 2.36
N LEU A 97 -16.14 7.88 1.57
CA LEU A 97 -16.90 8.14 0.35
C LEU A 97 -18.26 8.75 0.73
N ILE A 98 -18.56 9.93 0.18
CA ILE A 98 -19.81 10.63 0.40
C ILE A 98 -20.81 10.14 -0.66
N SER A 99 -21.90 9.53 -0.22
CA SER A 99 -23.02 9.20 -1.10
C SER A 99 -23.84 10.45 -1.46
N ASP A 100 -24.62 10.39 -2.54
CA ASP A 100 -25.46 11.51 -2.96
C ASP A 100 -26.47 11.93 -1.87
N GLU A 101 -26.95 10.99 -1.07
CA GLU A 101 -27.90 11.21 0.03
C GLU A 101 -27.26 11.92 1.23
N GLU A 102 -25.94 11.78 1.42
CA GLU A 102 -25.22 12.36 2.56
C GLU A 102 -24.68 13.77 2.27
N LYS A 103 -24.81 14.27 1.04
CA LYS A 103 -24.26 15.57 0.64
C LYS A 103 -24.77 16.72 1.50
N GLU A 104 -26.03 16.67 1.90
CA GLU A 104 -26.66 17.69 2.77
C GLU A 104 -26.07 17.71 4.18
N ILE A 105 -25.47 16.61 4.62
CA ILE A 105 -24.85 16.48 5.94
C ILE A 105 -23.47 17.14 5.95
N PHE A 106 -22.71 16.97 4.87
CA PHE A 106 -21.31 17.37 4.79
C PHE A 106 -21.05 18.72 4.14
N PHE A 107 -21.99 19.24 3.33
CA PHE A 107 -21.82 20.48 2.59
C PHE A 107 -22.77 21.57 3.07
N SER A 108 -22.25 22.80 3.11
CA SER A 108 -23.05 23.98 3.39
C SER A 108 -23.77 24.46 2.11
N GLU A 109 -25.07 24.72 2.21
CA GLU A 109 -25.89 25.25 1.11
C GLU A 109 -25.82 26.79 1.07
N MET A 110 -25.50 27.40 -0.08
CA MET A 110 -25.75 28.82 -0.34
C MET A 110 -26.55 28.99 -1.63
N ASN A 111 -27.62 29.79 -1.57
CA ASN A 111 -28.42 30.18 -2.73
C ASN A 111 -28.97 29.00 -3.57
N GLY A 112 -29.36 27.89 -2.92
CA GLY A 112 -29.94 26.73 -3.61
C GLY A 112 -28.91 25.86 -4.36
N GLN A 113 -27.61 26.05 -4.10
CA GLN A 113 -26.53 25.20 -4.60
C GLN A 113 -25.61 24.82 -3.43
N TYR A 114 -25.24 23.54 -3.33
CA TYR A 114 -24.22 23.10 -2.37
C TYR A 114 -22.89 23.75 -2.75
N ILE A 115 -22.30 24.51 -1.83
CA ILE A 115 -20.93 24.98 -1.99
C ILE A 115 -20.02 23.77 -1.80
N LYS A 116 -18.95 23.67 -2.60
CA LYS A 116 -17.88 22.67 -2.45
C LYS A 116 -17.01 22.89 -1.19
N GLU A 117 -17.59 23.39 -0.12
CA GLU A 117 -16.94 23.60 1.17
C GLU A 117 -17.52 22.65 2.19
N VAL A 118 -16.63 21.98 2.91
CA VAL A 118 -16.98 21.06 3.98
C VAL A 118 -17.52 21.88 5.16
N ASP A 119 -18.68 21.47 5.68
CA ASP A 119 -19.30 22.08 6.85
C ASP A 119 -18.30 22.14 8.01
N LYS A 120 -18.36 23.23 8.79
CA LYS A 120 -17.40 23.54 9.87
C LYS A 120 -17.19 22.37 10.81
N LYS A 121 -18.24 21.61 11.10
CA LYS A 121 -18.20 20.43 12.00
C LYS A 121 -17.29 19.32 11.50
N TYR A 122 -17.08 19.23 10.19
CA TYR A 122 -16.29 18.19 9.53
C TYR A 122 -14.94 18.70 9.00
N GLN A 123 -14.52 19.92 9.35
CA GLN A 123 -13.26 20.51 8.87
C GLN A 123 -11.99 19.89 9.44
N PHE A 124 -12.11 18.83 10.25
CA PHE A 124 -11.01 17.88 10.46
C PHE A 124 -10.57 17.25 9.14
N PHE A 125 -11.47 17.13 8.17
CA PHE A 125 -11.21 16.52 6.86
C PHE A 125 -11.21 17.56 5.75
N LYS A 126 -10.57 17.20 4.64
CA LYS A 126 -10.75 17.90 3.36
C LYS A 126 -11.58 17.06 2.41
N LEU A 127 -12.31 17.75 1.53
CA LEU A 127 -12.97 17.13 0.39
C LEU A 127 -11.95 16.88 -0.71
N ASN A 128 -11.87 15.64 -1.18
CA ASN A 128 -11.33 15.35 -2.49
C ASN A 128 -12.50 15.28 -3.48
N ASP A 129 -12.50 16.21 -4.43
CA ASP A 129 -13.49 16.30 -5.51
C ASP A 129 -12.74 16.01 -6.82
N SER A 130 -12.35 14.75 -7.01
CA SER A 130 -11.70 14.31 -8.24
C SER A 130 -12.70 14.30 -9.40
N ASN A 131 -12.22 14.47 -10.63
CA ASN A 131 -13.03 14.63 -11.85
C ASN A 131 -13.95 13.43 -12.20
N PHE A 132 -13.98 12.36 -11.39
CA PHE A 132 -14.61 11.08 -11.72
C PHE A 132 -15.85 10.75 -10.88
N ASN A 133 -16.54 11.76 -10.33
CA ASN A 133 -17.82 11.65 -9.61
C ASN A 133 -17.79 10.89 -8.26
N LYS A 134 -16.61 10.75 -7.63
CA LYS A 134 -16.51 10.23 -6.26
C LYS A 134 -15.96 11.29 -5.33
N GLN A 135 -16.86 11.87 -4.54
CA GLN A 135 -16.50 12.82 -3.49
C GLN A 135 -16.17 12.06 -2.22
N PHE A 136 -15.02 12.32 -1.62
CA PHE A 136 -14.67 11.69 -0.34
C PHE A 136 -13.94 12.65 0.59
N LEU A 137 -14.17 12.44 1.89
CA LEU A 137 -13.41 13.11 2.95
C LEU A 137 -12.12 12.36 3.20
N TYR A 138 -11.03 13.10 3.38
CA TYR A 138 -9.71 12.52 3.67
C TYR A 138 -8.92 13.36 4.67
N LEU A 139 -7.89 12.73 5.23
CA LEU A 139 -6.82 13.34 6.01
C LEU A 139 -5.49 13.13 5.30
N ASP A 140 -4.51 14.00 5.57
CA ASP A 140 -3.13 13.72 5.17
C ASP A 140 -2.65 12.42 5.81
N TYR A 141 -1.94 11.60 5.03
CA TYR A 141 -1.54 10.27 5.47
C TYR A 141 -0.59 10.31 6.69
N ASP A 142 0.29 11.31 6.79
CA ASP A 142 1.17 11.45 7.96
C ASP A 142 0.39 11.80 9.23
N ILE A 143 -0.74 12.50 9.11
CA ILE A 143 -1.68 12.73 10.21
C ILE A 143 -2.37 11.42 10.59
N VAL A 144 -2.91 10.70 9.59
CA VAL A 144 -3.59 9.40 9.80
C VAL A 144 -2.70 8.42 10.54
N ARG A 145 -1.40 8.30 10.19
CA ARG A 145 -0.45 7.39 10.83
C ARG A 145 -0.27 7.64 12.33
N ILE A 146 -0.35 8.90 12.77
CA ILE A 146 -0.27 9.26 14.19
C ILE A 146 -1.58 8.90 14.88
N ILE A 147 -2.70 9.37 14.34
CA ILE A 147 -4.02 9.13 14.94
C ILE A 147 -4.31 7.63 15.04
N ARG A 148 -3.97 6.85 14.01
CA ARG A 148 -4.20 5.39 13.97
C ARG A 148 -3.54 4.65 15.14
N LYS A 149 -2.40 5.11 15.65
CA LYS A 149 -1.73 4.53 16.82
C LYS A 149 -2.42 4.88 18.13
N ASN A 150 -3.15 5.99 18.11
CA ASN A 150 -3.88 6.50 19.25
C ASN A 150 -5.31 5.95 19.29
N MET A 151 -5.81 5.34 18.20
CA MET A 151 -7.04 4.55 18.22
C MET A 151 -6.93 3.40 19.23
N GLY A 152 -7.92 3.28 20.11
CA GLY A 152 -7.95 2.24 21.15
C GLY A 152 -8.28 0.85 20.60
N GLU A 153 -9.15 0.79 19.59
CA GLU A 153 -9.61 -0.45 18.97
C GLU A 153 -9.05 -0.61 17.55
N VAL A 154 -8.50 -1.79 17.27
CA VAL A 154 -8.02 -2.18 15.94
C VAL A 154 -9.10 -3.02 15.26
N PRO A 155 -9.56 -2.67 14.05
CA PRO A 155 -10.60 -3.46 13.37
C PRO A 155 -10.13 -4.88 13.08
N GLN A 156 -11.06 -5.85 13.06
CA GLN A 156 -10.75 -7.25 12.80
C GLN A 156 -10.04 -7.48 11.44
N SER A 157 -10.31 -6.64 10.44
CA SER A 157 -9.65 -6.66 9.13
C SER A 157 -8.13 -6.40 9.19
N PHE A 158 -7.62 -5.95 10.34
CA PHE A 158 -6.22 -5.72 10.65
C PHE A 158 -5.66 -6.78 11.62
N THR A 159 -6.23 -7.98 11.59
CA THR A 159 -5.71 -9.16 12.28
C THR A 159 -5.67 -10.33 11.28
N LEU A 160 -4.65 -11.19 11.37
CA LEU A 160 -4.58 -12.41 10.56
C LEU A 160 -5.50 -13.44 11.20
N ASN A 161 -6.72 -13.54 10.67
CA ASN A 161 -7.65 -14.58 11.06
C ASN A 161 -7.99 -15.41 9.83
N PRO A 162 -8.03 -16.75 9.98
CA PRO A 162 -8.57 -17.61 8.96
C PRO A 162 -9.96 -17.13 8.54
N ASP A 163 -10.19 -17.03 7.24
CA ASP A 163 -11.47 -16.58 6.73
C ASP A 163 -12.43 -17.77 6.62
N LEU A 164 -12.91 -18.23 7.78
CA LEU A 164 -13.77 -19.42 7.90
C LEU A 164 -15.10 -19.27 7.13
N ASN A 165 -15.52 -18.04 6.84
CA ASN A 165 -16.76 -17.75 6.11
C ASN A 165 -16.57 -17.69 4.58
N SER A 166 -15.34 -17.80 4.06
CA SER A 166 -15.05 -17.64 2.64
C SER A 166 -14.72 -18.94 1.90
N ILE A 167 -14.96 -20.10 2.50
CA ILE A 167 -14.75 -21.41 1.85
C ILE A 167 -15.47 -21.48 0.49
N GLU A 168 -16.68 -20.94 0.38
CA GLU A 168 -17.40 -20.88 -0.89
C GLU A 168 -16.71 -19.95 -1.92
N ASN A 169 -16.24 -18.78 -1.48
CA ASN A 169 -15.50 -17.87 -2.34
C ASN A 169 -14.20 -18.51 -2.85
N ILE A 170 -13.45 -19.17 -1.96
CA ILE A 170 -12.19 -19.84 -2.29
C ILE A 170 -12.38 -20.93 -3.34
N LYS A 171 -13.49 -21.70 -3.26
CA LYS A 171 -13.81 -22.75 -4.25
C LYS A 171 -14.05 -22.22 -5.66
N THR A 172 -14.38 -20.93 -5.82
CA THR A 172 -14.59 -20.32 -7.15
C THR A 172 -13.30 -19.81 -7.79
N LEU A 173 -12.21 -19.72 -7.02
CA LEU A 173 -10.93 -19.22 -7.48
C LEU A 173 -10.12 -20.30 -8.19
N PHE A 174 -9.20 -19.87 -9.04
CA PHE A 174 -8.11 -20.74 -9.48
C PHE A 174 -7.21 -21.06 -8.28
N LYS A 175 -6.74 -22.31 -8.23
CA LYS A 175 -5.80 -22.81 -7.23
C LYS A 175 -4.55 -23.31 -7.93
N ASP A 176 -3.38 -22.97 -7.38
CA ASP A 176 -2.11 -23.49 -7.85
C ASP A 176 -1.15 -23.72 -6.68
N ASP A 177 -0.46 -24.86 -6.68
CA ASP A 177 0.56 -25.25 -5.72
C ASP A 177 1.84 -25.62 -6.48
N ASN A 178 2.91 -24.87 -6.19
CA ASN A 178 4.17 -24.94 -6.93
C ASN A 178 5.28 -25.68 -6.20
N GLU A 179 5.06 -26.14 -4.97
CA GLU A 179 6.13 -26.69 -4.13
C GLU A 179 6.89 -27.80 -4.87
N ASN A 180 6.17 -28.81 -5.33
CA ASN A 180 6.76 -29.97 -6.01
C ASN A 180 7.36 -29.62 -7.38
N GLU A 181 6.68 -28.78 -8.17
CA GLU A 181 7.18 -28.38 -9.49
C GLU A 181 8.47 -27.58 -9.35
N PHE A 182 8.49 -26.62 -8.43
CA PHE A 182 9.63 -25.75 -8.20
C PHE A 182 10.86 -26.52 -7.72
N ILE A 183 10.69 -27.38 -6.71
CA ILE A 183 11.78 -28.21 -6.17
C ILE A 183 12.34 -29.15 -7.24
N SER A 184 11.48 -29.72 -8.09
CA SER A 184 11.89 -30.66 -9.14
C SER A 184 12.64 -29.98 -10.28
N ASN A 185 12.32 -28.72 -10.59
CA ASN A 185 12.81 -28.02 -11.77
C ASN A 185 13.85 -26.93 -11.48
N ILE A 186 14.18 -26.63 -10.22
CA ILE A 186 15.12 -25.58 -9.81
C ILE A 186 16.48 -25.65 -10.54
N ASN A 187 17.03 -26.84 -10.71
CA ASN A 187 18.31 -27.01 -11.42
C ASN A 187 18.19 -26.65 -12.91
N LEU A 188 17.08 -27.02 -13.56
CA LEU A 188 16.80 -26.64 -14.94
C LEU A 188 16.66 -25.12 -15.08
N TYR A 189 16.03 -24.45 -14.11
CA TYR A 189 15.93 -22.98 -14.11
C TYR A 189 17.30 -22.30 -14.07
N ILE A 190 18.22 -22.81 -13.24
CA ILE A 190 19.58 -22.29 -13.13
C ILE A 190 20.41 -22.60 -14.37
N GLU A 191 20.31 -23.81 -14.92
CA GLU A 191 20.96 -24.17 -16.19
C GLU A 191 20.48 -23.26 -17.34
N PHE A 192 19.17 -23.00 -17.41
CA PHE A 192 18.58 -22.11 -18.40
C PHE A 192 19.00 -20.65 -18.22
N LEU A 193 19.16 -20.18 -16.99
CA LEU A 193 19.74 -18.85 -16.73
C LEU A 193 21.18 -18.77 -17.25
N ASN A 194 22.00 -19.78 -16.94
CA ASN A 194 23.42 -19.81 -17.27
C ASN A 194 23.71 -20.03 -18.76
N SER A 195 22.75 -20.56 -19.53
CA SER A 195 22.85 -20.62 -21.00
C SER A 195 22.77 -19.24 -21.67
N GLY A 196 22.31 -18.21 -20.93
CA GLY A 196 22.13 -16.86 -21.46
C GLY A 196 20.90 -16.69 -22.35
N GLU A 197 19.95 -17.63 -22.31
CA GLU A 197 18.73 -17.58 -23.11
C GLU A 197 17.67 -16.59 -22.60
N ILE A 198 17.75 -16.18 -21.33
CA ILE A 198 16.86 -15.16 -20.76
C ILE A 198 17.32 -13.76 -21.22
N LYS A 199 16.71 -13.26 -22.30
CA LYS A 199 17.05 -11.97 -22.92
C LYS A 199 16.01 -10.90 -22.59
N LEU A 200 16.50 -9.69 -22.35
CA LEU A 200 15.69 -8.49 -22.15
C LEU A 200 15.65 -7.65 -23.44
N SER A 201 14.53 -7.01 -23.69
CA SER A 201 14.41 -5.94 -24.69
C SER A 201 15.14 -4.68 -24.22
N ASN A 202 15.28 -3.71 -25.13
CA ASN A 202 15.78 -2.36 -24.80
C ASN A 202 14.93 -1.65 -23.74
N SER A 203 13.67 -2.06 -23.55
CA SER A 203 12.76 -1.54 -22.53
C SER A 203 12.79 -2.34 -21.22
N GLY A 204 13.72 -3.29 -21.08
CA GLY A 204 13.89 -4.11 -19.88
C GLY A 204 12.84 -5.22 -19.72
N LYS A 205 12.03 -5.51 -20.74
CA LYS A 205 11.02 -6.58 -20.70
C LYS A 205 11.61 -7.89 -21.22
N ILE A 206 11.22 -9.02 -20.64
CA ILE A 206 11.67 -10.33 -21.15
C ILE A 206 11.12 -10.56 -22.56
N MET A 207 11.99 -11.00 -23.45
CA MET A 207 11.61 -11.31 -24.83
C MET A 207 10.64 -12.50 -24.88
N LYS A 208 9.66 -12.44 -25.80
CA LYS A 208 8.67 -13.51 -25.99
C LYS A 208 9.31 -14.87 -26.25
N GLU A 209 10.41 -14.88 -27.01
CA GLU A 209 11.15 -16.11 -27.33
C GLU A 209 11.79 -16.72 -26.08
N SER A 210 12.43 -15.91 -25.23
CA SER A 210 12.99 -16.38 -23.96
C SER A 210 11.94 -17.06 -23.07
N LYS A 211 10.74 -16.47 -22.99
CA LYS A 211 9.62 -17.08 -22.23
C LYS A 211 9.17 -18.41 -22.84
N LYS A 212 9.00 -18.48 -24.16
CA LYS A 212 8.62 -19.73 -24.84
C LYS A 212 9.65 -20.84 -24.66
N ASN A 213 10.92 -20.50 -24.78
CA ASN A 213 12.01 -21.45 -24.61
C ASN A 213 12.06 -21.95 -23.17
N MET A 214 12.01 -21.05 -22.19
CA MET A 214 12.05 -21.45 -20.78
C MET A 214 10.86 -22.33 -20.40
N LEU A 215 9.64 -21.94 -20.80
CA LEU A 215 8.42 -22.72 -20.58
C LEU A 215 8.57 -24.17 -21.06
N LYS A 216 9.12 -24.35 -22.28
CA LYS A 216 9.31 -25.67 -22.89
C LYS A 216 10.46 -26.46 -22.24
N HIS A 217 11.59 -25.83 -21.96
CA HIS A 217 12.78 -26.53 -21.47
C HIS A 217 12.73 -26.84 -19.98
N CYS A 218 12.02 -26.02 -19.20
CA CYS A 218 11.97 -26.15 -17.75
C CYS A 218 10.65 -26.72 -17.23
N ASN A 219 9.81 -27.28 -18.11
CA ASN A 219 8.56 -27.95 -17.77
C ASN A 219 7.63 -27.14 -16.84
N ILE A 220 7.47 -25.85 -17.15
CA ILE A 220 6.67 -24.94 -16.31
C ILE A 220 5.19 -25.08 -16.67
N THR A 221 4.31 -25.17 -15.66
CA THR A 221 2.86 -25.06 -15.86
C THR A 221 2.39 -23.61 -15.64
N GLU A 222 1.52 -23.08 -16.50
CA GLU A 222 1.13 -21.65 -16.44
C GLU A 222 -0.22 -21.43 -15.76
N TYR A 223 -0.34 -20.29 -15.07
CA TYR A 223 -1.53 -19.92 -14.30
C TYR A 223 -2.76 -19.60 -15.16
N TYR A 224 -2.55 -19.03 -16.34
CA TYR A 224 -3.60 -18.62 -17.26
C TYR A 224 -3.29 -19.16 -18.65
N ASN A 225 -4.28 -19.77 -19.29
CA ASN A 225 -4.19 -20.21 -20.69
C ASN A 225 -5.02 -19.34 -21.63
N ASP A 226 -5.92 -18.52 -21.08
CA ASP A 226 -6.96 -17.78 -21.79
C ASP A 226 -6.89 -16.25 -21.57
N VAL A 227 -6.00 -15.79 -20.67
CA VAL A 227 -5.83 -14.36 -20.39
C VAL A 227 -4.70 -13.77 -21.23
N LYS A 228 -5.09 -12.95 -22.20
CA LYS A 228 -4.16 -12.33 -23.15
C LYS A 228 -3.07 -11.51 -22.45
N GLY A 229 -1.82 -11.79 -22.76
CA GLY A 229 -0.65 -11.13 -22.18
C GLY A 229 -0.16 -11.74 -20.86
N LEU A 230 -0.91 -12.67 -20.26
CA LEU A 230 -0.57 -13.39 -19.03
C LEU A 230 -0.37 -14.89 -19.24
N GLU A 231 -0.34 -15.36 -20.50
CA GLU A 231 -0.22 -16.77 -20.86
C GLU A 231 1.11 -17.40 -20.41
N GLN A 232 2.07 -16.56 -20.00
CA GLN A 232 3.41 -16.97 -19.56
C GLN A 232 3.80 -16.26 -18.26
N LEU A 233 2.83 -15.97 -17.39
CA LEU A 233 3.02 -15.18 -16.18
C LEU A 233 4.00 -15.85 -15.20
N LYS A 234 3.89 -17.17 -15.00
CA LYS A 234 4.78 -17.90 -14.08
C LYS A 234 6.19 -17.93 -14.62
N THR A 235 6.35 -18.31 -15.90
CA THR A 235 7.67 -18.32 -16.56
C THR A 235 8.30 -16.93 -16.53
N GLU A 236 7.52 -15.87 -16.76
CA GLU A 236 8.03 -14.50 -16.67
C GLU A 236 8.48 -14.15 -15.24
N THR A 237 7.70 -14.53 -14.21
CA THR A 237 8.03 -14.27 -12.81
C THR A 237 9.31 -14.98 -12.40
N ILE A 238 9.48 -16.26 -12.75
CA ILE A 238 10.72 -17.02 -12.50
C ILE A 238 11.90 -16.36 -13.22
N SER A 239 11.74 -16.02 -14.50
CA SER A 239 12.80 -15.35 -15.27
C SER A 239 13.26 -14.04 -14.63
N LEU A 240 12.32 -13.18 -14.19
CA LEU A 240 12.63 -11.92 -13.54
C LEU A 240 13.34 -12.14 -12.20
N PHE A 241 12.90 -13.13 -11.42
CA PHE A 241 13.55 -13.51 -10.18
C PHE A 241 15.00 -13.96 -10.41
N LEU A 242 15.24 -14.87 -11.36
CA LEU A 242 16.58 -15.33 -11.71
C LEU A 242 17.51 -14.20 -12.15
N LEU A 243 17.02 -13.25 -12.96
CA LEU A 243 17.77 -12.07 -13.38
C LEU A 243 18.07 -11.08 -12.25
N SER A 244 17.31 -11.16 -11.16
CA SER A 244 17.43 -10.31 -9.98
C SER A 244 18.40 -10.85 -8.92
N LEU A 245 18.86 -12.09 -9.06
CA LEU A 245 19.75 -12.73 -8.10
C LEU A 245 21.14 -12.05 -8.04
N GLU A 246 21.72 -11.98 -6.84
CA GLU A 246 23.17 -11.84 -6.68
C GLU A 246 23.89 -13.00 -7.37
N ASP A 247 25.10 -12.73 -7.87
CA ASP A 247 25.81 -13.67 -8.76
C ASP A 247 26.05 -15.05 -8.12
N LYS A 248 26.31 -15.12 -6.81
CA LYS A 248 26.51 -16.39 -6.12
C LYS A 248 25.28 -17.32 -6.19
N TYR A 249 24.05 -16.78 -6.17
CA TYR A 249 22.83 -17.59 -6.22
C TYR A 249 22.47 -18.03 -7.64
N LYS A 250 23.25 -17.65 -8.66
CA LYS A 250 23.09 -18.15 -10.04
C LYS A 250 23.77 -19.50 -10.27
N TYR A 251 24.34 -20.08 -9.22
CA TYR A 251 25.00 -21.38 -9.26
C TYR A 251 24.27 -22.37 -8.34
N SER A 252 24.21 -23.63 -8.78
CA SER A 252 23.52 -24.72 -8.07
C SER A 252 24.10 -25.03 -6.69
N GLU A 253 25.35 -24.65 -6.43
CA GLU A 253 25.95 -24.71 -5.09
C GLU A 253 25.15 -23.88 -4.06
N TYR A 254 24.53 -22.78 -4.48
CA TYR A 254 23.80 -21.87 -3.60
C TYR A 254 22.29 -21.94 -3.80
N PHE A 255 21.83 -22.28 -5.00
CA PHE A 255 20.41 -22.36 -5.33
C PHE A 255 20.07 -23.68 -6.02
N SER A 256 19.64 -24.63 -5.19
CA SER A 256 19.25 -25.98 -5.58
C SER A 256 18.22 -26.53 -4.59
N SER A 257 17.63 -27.67 -4.90
CA SER A 257 16.69 -28.37 -4.01
C SER A 257 17.33 -28.73 -2.67
N GLU A 258 18.61 -29.09 -2.65
CA GLU A 258 19.34 -29.43 -1.42
C GLU A 258 19.51 -28.23 -0.47
N ASN A 259 19.65 -27.02 -1.03
CA ASN A 259 19.89 -25.79 -0.27
C ASN A 259 18.66 -24.90 -0.11
N ILE A 260 17.49 -25.36 -0.56
CA ILE A 260 16.29 -24.53 -0.74
C ILE A 260 15.85 -23.81 0.55
N LYS A 261 15.92 -24.48 1.70
CA LYS A 261 15.57 -23.88 3.00
C LYS A 261 16.42 -22.66 3.32
N LYS A 262 17.73 -22.76 3.09
CA LYS A 262 18.66 -21.65 3.27
C LYS A 262 18.37 -20.54 2.28
N THR A 263 18.10 -20.89 1.02
CA THR A 263 17.73 -19.89 0.01
C THR A 263 16.46 -19.13 0.39
N TYR A 264 15.42 -19.80 0.90
CA TYR A 264 14.21 -19.12 1.37
C TYR A 264 14.50 -18.19 2.54
N LEU A 265 15.30 -18.60 3.52
CA LEU A 265 15.73 -17.70 4.60
C LEU A 265 16.47 -16.47 4.06
N ASP A 266 17.42 -16.67 3.14
CA ASP A 266 18.14 -15.58 2.49
C ASP A 266 17.22 -14.69 1.64
N LEU A 267 16.16 -15.24 1.03
CA LEU A 267 15.13 -14.46 0.32
C LEU A 267 14.29 -13.61 1.29
N LEU A 268 13.83 -14.19 2.40
CA LEU A 268 13.04 -13.51 3.43
C LEU A 268 13.84 -12.43 4.16
N GLU A 269 15.17 -12.57 4.22
CA GLU A 269 16.08 -11.53 4.72
C GLU A 269 16.55 -10.56 3.63
N ASN A 270 16.07 -10.73 2.39
CA ASN A 270 16.45 -9.96 1.22
C ASN A 270 17.98 -9.92 0.99
N LYS A 271 18.66 -11.03 1.22
CA LYS A 271 20.07 -11.26 0.89
C LYS A 271 20.26 -11.79 -0.53
N ILE A 272 19.21 -12.32 -1.14
CA ILE A 272 19.31 -12.99 -2.44
C ILE A 272 19.33 -12.04 -3.64
N PHE A 273 18.74 -10.86 -3.49
CA PHE A 273 18.58 -9.88 -4.56
C PHE A 273 19.84 -9.03 -4.73
N ASN A 274 20.27 -8.82 -5.98
CA ASN A 274 21.41 -7.98 -6.33
C ASN A 274 21.22 -6.53 -5.87
N LYS A 275 22.11 -6.06 -4.99
CA LYS A 275 22.07 -4.72 -4.38
C LYS A 275 22.76 -3.62 -5.19
N GLU A 276 23.50 -3.98 -6.23
CA GLU A 276 24.19 -3.00 -7.09
C GLU A 276 23.23 -2.32 -8.06
N LYS A 277 22.20 -3.05 -8.50
CA LYS A 277 21.16 -2.53 -9.40
C LYS A 277 20.12 -1.72 -8.61
N LYS A 278 20.13 -0.40 -8.77
CA LYS A 278 19.09 0.47 -8.20
C LYS A 278 17.71 0.16 -8.80
N PHE A 279 16.67 0.18 -7.96
CA PHE A 279 15.26 0.02 -8.37
C PHE A 279 14.98 -1.25 -9.19
N MET A 280 15.76 -2.29 -8.95
CA MET A 280 15.65 -3.55 -9.70
C MET A 280 14.28 -4.19 -9.49
N TYR A 281 13.78 -4.22 -8.24
CA TYR A 281 12.52 -4.89 -7.95
C TYR A 281 11.36 -4.16 -8.61
N SER A 282 11.27 -2.84 -8.45
CA SER A 282 10.26 -2.02 -9.11
C SER A 282 10.33 -2.12 -10.63
N THR A 283 11.54 -2.17 -11.21
CA THR A 283 11.70 -2.30 -12.66
C THR A 283 11.21 -3.65 -13.20
N TYR A 284 11.37 -4.72 -12.42
CA TYR A 284 11.00 -6.08 -12.86
C TYR A 284 9.56 -6.43 -12.49
N PHE A 285 9.20 -6.28 -11.22
CA PHE A 285 7.93 -6.73 -10.67
C PHE A 285 6.84 -5.65 -10.71
N LEU A 286 7.21 -4.37 -10.64
CA LEU A 286 6.28 -3.22 -10.77
C LEU A 286 6.49 -2.47 -12.08
N ASN A 287 6.72 -3.21 -13.16
CA ASN A 287 7.22 -2.67 -14.43
C ASN A 287 6.26 -1.72 -15.16
N TYR A 288 5.03 -1.54 -14.67
CA TYR A 288 4.11 -0.49 -15.12
C TYR A 288 4.57 0.90 -14.65
N LEU A 289 5.27 0.99 -13.52
CA LEU A 289 5.91 2.22 -13.04
C LEU A 289 7.03 2.64 -14.00
N LYS A 290 6.92 3.86 -14.53
CA LYS A 290 7.89 4.48 -15.43
C LYS A 290 8.64 5.58 -14.73
N GLY A 291 9.83 5.89 -15.23
CA GLY A 291 10.67 6.96 -14.71
C GLY A 291 11.67 6.55 -13.63
N THR A 292 11.68 5.28 -13.18
CA THR A 292 12.62 4.76 -12.15
C THR A 292 14.08 5.04 -12.46
N LYS A 293 14.47 4.98 -13.74
CA LYS A 293 15.82 5.31 -14.22
C LYS A 293 16.26 6.76 -13.99
N ASN A 294 15.31 7.66 -13.72
CA ASN A 294 15.58 9.07 -13.46
C ASN A 294 15.86 9.34 -11.97
N ILE A 295 15.75 8.33 -11.11
CA ILE A 295 16.07 8.47 -9.69
C ILE A 295 17.56 8.19 -9.49
N TRP A 296 18.38 9.25 -9.54
CA TRP A 296 19.84 9.13 -9.46
C TRP A 296 20.38 9.11 -8.02
N LYS A 297 19.71 9.78 -7.07
CA LYS A 297 20.19 9.93 -5.68
C LYS A 297 19.68 8.82 -4.76
N GLY A 298 18.41 8.44 -4.90
CA GLY A 298 17.76 7.43 -4.07
C GLY A 298 18.26 6.00 -4.31
N LYS A 299 17.81 5.11 -3.43
CA LYS A 299 17.83 3.66 -3.57
C LYS A 299 16.44 3.13 -3.24
N GLU A 300 16.15 1.93 -3.73
CA GLU A 300 14.92 1.21 -3.40
C GLU A 300 15.02 0.63 -1.98
N ASN A 301 14.00 0.84 -1.15
CA ASN A 301 13.93 0.41 0.25
C ASN A 301 13.50 -1.05 0.39
N LEU A 302 13.87 -1.91 -0.56
CA LEU A 302 13.40 -3.29 -0.64
C LEU A 302 13.72 -4.09 0.63
N THR A 303 14.89 -3.90 1.24
CA THR A 303 15.31 -4.68 2.42
C THR A 303 14.38 -4.44 3.59
N GLU A 304 14.09 -3.19 3.92
CA GLU A 304 13.25 -2.86 5.06
C GLU A 304 11.77 -3.13 4.78
N SER A 305 11.33 -2.94 3.53
CA SER A 305 9.96 -3.28 3.10
C SER A 305 9.69 -4.79 3.20
N VAL A 306 10.62 -5.61 2.71
CA VAL A 306 10.52 -7.09 2.80
C VAL A 306 10.56 -7.54 4.26
N LYS A 307 11.50 -7.04 5.08
CA LYS A 307 11.55 -7.40 6.52
C LYS A 307 10.23 -7.12 7.23
N SER A 308 9.62 -5.97 6.94
CA SER A 308 8.37 -5.56 7.57
C SER A 308 7.20 -6.44 7.13
N LEU A 309 7.13 -6.82 5.85
CA LEU A 309 6.15 -7.78 5.35
C LEU A 309 6.38 -9.18 5.96
N VAL A 310 7.63 -9.64 6.03
CA VAL A 310 7.97 -10.96 6.60
C VAL A 310 7.60 -11.08 8.08
N LYS A 311 7.65 -9.99 8.86
CA LYS A 311 7.13 -10.01 10.24
C LYS A 311 5.65 -10.43 10.29
N ILE A 312 4.85 -9.95 9.34
CA ILE A 312 3.43 -10.32 9.22
C ILE A 312 3.30 -11.77 8.75
N LEU A 313 4.09 -12.19 7.75
CA LEU A 313 4.00 -13.56 7.21
C LEU A 313 4.36 -14.64 8.25
N LYS A 314 5.21 -14.31 9.22
CA LYS A 314 5.55 -15.20 10.35
C LYS A 314 4.40 -15.43 11.33
N GLU A 315 3.34 -14.64 11.24
CA GLU A 315 2.13 -14.77 12.06
C GLU A 315 1.02 -15.54 11.35
N ILE A 316 1.24 -15.98 10.10
CA ILE A 316 0.28 -16.81 9.37
C ILE A 316 0.13 -18.15 10.11
N PRO A 317 -1.11 -18.53 10.51
CA PRO A 317 -1.36 -19.84 11.09
C PRO A 317 -1.07 -20.95 10.09
N GLU A 318 -0.54 -22.07 10.59
CA GLU A 318 -0.36 -23.29 9.81
C GLU A 318 -1.70 -23.77 9.26
N ASP A 319 -1.67 -24.34 8.05
CA ASP A 319 -2.81 -24.97 7.39
C ASP A 319 -4.02 -24.09 7.02
N GLU A 320 -3.99 -22.80 7.27
CA GLU A 320 -5.13 -21.90 7.09
C GLU A 320 -5.03 -21.00 5.85
N HIS A 321 -6.19 -20.69 5.26
CA HIS A 321 -6.30 -19.73 4.15
C HIS A 321 -6.33 -18.30 4.66
N ILE A 322 -5.35 -17.49 4.25
CA ILE A 322 -5.25 -16.09 4.62
C ILE A 322 -5.59 -15.19 3.45
N ASN A 323 -6.52 -14.27 3.68
CA ASN A 323 -6.90 -13.26 2.70
C ASN A 323 -5.77 -12.22 2.54
N ILE A 324 -5.39 -11.94 1.30
CA ILE A 324 -4.34 -10.98 0.99
C ILE A 324 -4.65 -9.57 1.47
N GLU A 325 -5.92 -9.16 1.47
CA GLU A 325 -6.33 -7.84 1.93
C GLU A 325 -6.04 -7.67 3.44
N GLN A 326 -6.14 -8.74 4.25
CA GLN A 326 -5.72 -8.67 5.67
C GLN A 326 -4.21 -8.43 5.81
N ILE A 327 -3.39 -9.07 4.98
CA ILE A 327 -1.92 -8.88 4.99
C ILE A 327 -1.58 -7.45 4.58
N ILE A 328 -2.22 -6.93 3.54
CA ILE A 328 -2.06 -5.55 3.08
C ILE A 328 -2.46 -4.57 4.17
N ASN A 329 -3.65 -4.75 4.75
CA ASN A 329 -4.16 -3.90 5.83
C ASN A 329 -3.20 -3.89 7.01
N LEU A 330 -2.71 -5.06 7.45
CA LEU A 330 -1.70 -5.17 8.51
C LEU A 330 -0.38 -4.47 8.15
N PHE A 331 0.07 -4.60 6.90
CA PHE A 331 1.28 -3.94 6.42
C PHE A 331 1.15 -2.41 6.50
N LEU A 332 0.01 -1.88 6.05
CA LEU A 332 -0.31 -0.45 6.12
C LEU A 332 -0.56 0.03 7.54
N TYR A 333 -1.16 -0.79 8.41
CA TYR A 333 -1.45 -0.44 9.79
C TYR A 333 -0.18 -0.34 10.63
N ARG A 334 0.67 -1.36 10.56
CA ARG A 334 1.96 -1.36 11.28
C ARG A 334 2.85 -0.23 10.79
N ASP A 335 2.70 0.14 9.51
CA ASP A 335 3.33 1.31 8.92
C ASP A 335 4.87 1.29 9.11
N GLU A 336 5.42 0.08 9.16
CA GLU A 336 6.85 -0.19 9.25
C GLU A 336 7.39 -0.30 7.82
N HIS A 337 8.08 0.74 7.35
CA HIS A 337 8.78 0.74 6.05
C HIS A 337 7.90 0.33 4.85
N ILE A 338 6.69 0.87 4.77
CA ILE A 338 5.77 0.63 3.63
C ILE A 338 6.18 1.34 2.34
N GLU A 339 7.11 2.28 2.44
CA GLU A 339 7.60 3.09 1.33
C GLU A 339 8.73 2.37 0.57
N LEU A 340 8.39 1.53 -0.42
CA LEU A 340 9.35 0.83 -1.28
C LEU A 340 10.28 1.80 -2.03
N ILE A 341 9.71 2.89 -2.55
CA ILE A 341 10.44 4.03 -3.12
C ILE A 341 10.09 5.25 -2.29
N ASP A 342 11.07 6.11 -1.96
CA ASP A 342 10.79 7.34 -1.22
C ASP A 342 9.67 8.16 -1.88
N PHE A 343 8.73 8.65 -1.09
CA PHE A 343 7.55 9.35 -1.62
C PHE A 343 7.91 10.58 -2.46
N LYS A 344 8.98 11.30 -2.11
CA LYS A 344 9.45 12.44 -2.90
C LYS A 344 9.95 12.00 -4.27
N ASP A 345 10.74 10.93 -4.32
CA ASP A 345 11.24 10.36 -5.58
C ASP A 345 10.07 9.86 -6.45
N ILE A 346 9.04 9.28 -5.85
CA ILE A 346 7.79 8.94 -6.56
C ILE A 346 7.16 10.17 -7.20
N LYS A 347 6.91 11.22 -6.40
CA LYS A 347 6.22 12.43 -6.85
C LYS A 347 6.98 13.16 -7.98
N ASP A 348 8.30 13.18 -7.88
CA ASP A 348 9.15 13.93 -8.80
C ASP A 348 9.38 13.18 -10.13
N TYR A 349 9.50 11.84 -10.08
CA TYR A 349 10.03 11.08 -11.22
C TYR A 349 9.12 9.99 -11.77
N ILE A 350 8.21 9.44 -10.95
CA ILE A 350 7.44 8.25 -11.32
C ILE A 350 6.09 8.63 -11.92
N TYR A 351 5.70 7.88 -12.94
CA TYR A 351 4.41 8.00 -13.59
C TYR A 351 3.98 6.66 -14.18
N ILE A 352 2.69 6.56 -14.51
CA ILE A 352 2.09 5.42 -15.21
C ILE A 352 1.64 5.91 -16.59
N ASN A 353 1.87 5.10 -17.63
CA ASN A 353 1.36 5.42 -18.97
C ASN A 353 -0.06 4.86 -19.12
N GLU A 354 -0.99 5.72 -19.50
CA GLU A 354 -2.36 5.32 -19.82
C GLU A 354 -2.49 4.97 -21.31
N ALA A 355 -3.56 4.24 -21.65
CA ALA A 355 -3.81 3.75 -23.00
C ALA A 355 -4.14 4.87 -24.01
N ASN A 356 -4.54 6.04 -23.51
CA ASN A 356 -4.76 7.27 -24.26
C ASN A 356 -3.47 8.11 -24.45
N TYR A 357 -2.30 7.55 -24.13
CA TYR A 357 -0.98 8.21 -24.18
C TYR A 357 -0.74 9.30 -23.13
N GLU A 358 -1.66 9.45 -22.17
CA GLU A 358 -1.45 10.32 -21.02
C GLU A 358 -0.56 9.68 -19.97
N ARG A 359 -0.14 10.49 -19.01
CA ARG A 359 0.71 10.07 -17.88
C ARG A 359 0.03 10.44 -16.58
N THR A 360 -0.35 9.42 -15.82
CA THR A 360 -0.79 9.61 -14.43
C THR A 360 0.44 9.77 -13.55
N LYS A 361 0.50 10.88 -12.82
CA LYS A 361 1.50 11.08 -11.77
C LYS A 361 0.95 10.59 -10.43
N ILE A 362 1.84 10.13 -9.58
CA ILE A 362 1.51 9.75 -8.20
C ILE A 362 1.82 10.96 -7.32
N THR A 363 0.79 11.65 -6.84
CA THR A 363 0.93 12.97 -6.21
C THR A 363 0.69 12.99 -4.69
N ASP A 364 0.08 11.93 -4.18
CA ASP A 364 -0.40 11.77 -2.82
C ASP A 364 -0.17 10.31 -2.34
N TYR A 365 -0.30 10.11 -1.04
CA TYR A 365 -0.06 8.79 -0.44
C TYR A 365 -1.15 7.76 -0.74
N TYR A 366 -2.37 8.17 -1.10
CA TYR A 366 -3.43 7.24 -1.48
C TYR A 366 -3.05 6.52 -2.76
N THR A 367 -2.74 7.29 -3.81
CA THR A 367 -2.25 6.75 -5.09
C THR A 367 -0.90 6.05 -4.95
N TYR A 368 -0.05 6.46 -4.00
CA TYR A 368 1.17 5.72 -3.66
C TYR A 368 0.86 4.31 -3.15
N ILE A 369 -0.06 4.19 -2.19
CA ILE A 369 -0.44 2.91 -1.59
C ILE A 369 -1.05 2.00 -2.66
N GLU A 370 -2.01 2.52 -3.43
CA GLU A 370 -2.71 1.76 -4.47
C GLU A 370 -1.77 1.33 -5.60
N TYR A 371 -0.87 2.22 -6.05
CA TYR A 371 -0.08 1.95 -7.25
C TYR A 371 1.34 1.45 -6.97
N VAL A 372 1.81 1.45 -5.72
CA VAL A 372 3.15 0.98 -5.36
C VAL A 372 3.09 -0.06 -4.24
N THR A 373 2.55 0.30 -3.07
CA THR A 373 2.61 -0.55 -1.88
C THR A 373 1.80 -1.84 -2.03
N VAL A 374 0.54 -1.73 -2.45
CA VAL A 374 -0.36 -2.89 -2.65
C VAL A 374 0.18 -3.83 -3.73
N PRO A 375 0.55 -3.34 -4.94
CA PRO A 375 1.20 -4.16 -5.95
C PRO A 375 2.51 -4.79 -5.51
N PHE A 376 3.32 -4.09 -4.70
CA PHE A 376 4.54 -4.65 -4.12
C PHE A 376 4.22 -5.88 -3.27
N VAL A 377 3.30 -5.75 -2.29
CA VAL A 377 2.89 -6.86 -1.42
C VAL A 377 2.37 -8.03 -2.26
N LYS A 378 1.44 -7.79 -3.18
CA LYS A 378 0.89 -8.84 -4.06
C LYS A 378 1.98 -9.51 -4.90
N SER A 379 2.91 -8.74 -5.48
CA SER A 379 4.00 -9.28 -6.30
C SER A 379 4.99 -10.13 -5.51
N PHE A 380 5.28 -9.75 -4.26
CA PHE A 380 6.19 -10.50 -3.40
C PHE A 380 5.56 -11.80 -2.91
N LEU A 381 4.28 -11.77 -2.53
CA LEU A 381 3.53 -12.98 -2.16
C LEU A 381 3.37 -13.93 -3.35
N PHE A 382 3.09 -13.39 -4.53
CA PHE A 382 3.03 -14.18 -5.74
C PHE A 382 4.38 -14.81 -6.09
N LEU A 383 5.49 -14.08 -5.93
CA LEU A 383 6.84 -14.62 -6.07
C LEU A 383 7.07 -15.78 -5.09
N LEU A 384 6.72 -15.63 -3.82
CA LEU A 384 6.84 -16.71 -2.83
C LEU A 384 5.98 -17.93 -3.22
N GLY A 385 4.78 -17.73 -3.76
CA GLY A 385 3.96 -18.82 -4.28
C GLY A 385 4.54 -19.50 -5.52
N VAL A 386 5.13 -18.76 -6.47
CA VAL A 386 5.86 -19.33 -7.62
C VAL A 386 7.04 -20.19 -7.17
N LEU A 387 7.71 -19.76 -6.09
CA LEU A 387 8.83 -20.48 -5.49
C LEU A 387 8.37 -21.64 -4.59
N GLY A 388 7.07 -21.90 -4.45
CA GLY A 388 6.54 -23.04 -3.70
C GLY A 388 6.42 -22.84 -2.18
N VAL A 389 6.51 -21.61 -1.68
CA VAL A 389 6.31 -21.30 -0.24
C VAL A 389 4.82 -21.20 0.12
N PHE A 390 3.99 -20.84 -0.84
CA PHE A 390 2.55 -20.71 -0.66
C PHE A 390 1.78 -21.40 -1.79
N GLU A 391 0.68 -22.06 -1.45
CA GLU A 391 -0.41 -22.29 -2.39
C GLU A 391 -1.08 -20.95 -2.70
N LEU A 392 -1.39 -20.71 -3.97
CA LEU A 392 -2.01 -19.48 -4.44
C LEU A 392 -3.48 -19.72 -4.79
N TYR A 393 -4.35 -18.81 -4.33
CA TYR A 393 -5.76 -18.76 -4.70
C TYR A 393 -6.04 -17.41 -5.35
N TYR A 394 -6.44 -17.43 -6.61
CA TYR A 394 -6.45 -16.23 -7.46
C TYR A 394 -7.60 -16.20 -8.46
N ASP A 395 -7.98 -15.00 -8.89
CA ASP A 395 -8.87 -14.74 -10.02
C ASP A 395 -8.09 -13.99 -11.12
N ARG A 396 -8.70 -13.78 -12.28
CA ARG A 396 -8.16 -12.93 -13.33
C ARG A 396 -7.89 -11.51 -12.78
N PRO A 397 -6.75 -10.89 -13.09
CA PRO A 397 -6.50 -9.48 -12.78
C PRO A 397 -7.58 -8.61 -13.43
N ARG A 398 -8.06 -7.61 -12.70
CA ARG A 398 -9.07 -6.66 -13.17
C ARG A 398 -8.74 -5.31 -12.60
N ASN A 399 -8.93 -4.28 -13.41
CA ASN A 399 -8.75 -2.90 -13.00
C ASN A 399 -9.64 -2.59 -11.81
N THR A 400 -9.03 -2.34 -10.67
CA THR A 400 -9.68 -1.74 -9.51
C THR A 400 -9.58 -0.22 -9.53
N ASP A 401 -8.73 0.31 -10.41
CA ASP A 401 -8.26 1.68 -10.35
C ASP A 401 -8.90 2.52 -11.47
N GLU A 402 -8.96 3.83 -11.27
CA GLU A 402 -9.55 4.79 -12.22
C GLU A 402 -8.67 5.00 -13.47
N LEU A 403 -7.57 4.24 -13.60
CA LEU A 403 -6.61 4.33 -14.68
C LEU A 403 -7.15 3.73 -15.98
N TYR A 404 -6.98 4.42 -17.10
CA TYR A 404 -7.35 3.89 -18.41
C TYR A 404 -6.23 3.02 -18.98
N LEU A 405 -6.17 1.74 -18.60
CA LEU A 405 -5.06 0.84 -18.93
C LEU A 405 -5.37 -0.13 -20.08
N LYS A 406 -4.41 -0.31 -20.99
CA LYS A 406 -4.56 -1.18 -22.19
C LYS A 406 -4.74 -2.65 -21.84
N SER A 407 -4.15 -3.10 -20.73
CA SER A 407 -4.27 -4.46 -20.20
C SER A 407 -5.59 -4.69 -19.45
N GLY A 408 -6.27 -3.62 -19.01
CA GLY A 408 -7.42 -3.73 -18.12
C GLY A 408 -7.06 -4.12 -16.67
N TYR A 409 -5.81 -3.93 -16.26
CA TYR A 409 -5.29 -4.10 -14.89
C TYR A 409 -3.97 -3.32 -14.76
N LEU A 410 -3.62 -2.87 -13.54
CA LEU A 410 -2.36 -2.14 -13.27
C LEU A 410 -1.20 -3.10 -13.06
N SER A 411 -1.36 -4.06 -12.17
CA SER A 411 -0.40 -5.12 -11.88
C SER A 411 -0.92 -6.48 -12.30
N LYS A 412 -0.05 -7.28 -12.93
CA LYS A 412 -0.35 -8.66 -13.32
C LYS A 412 -0.62 -9.60 -12.13
N TYR A 413 -0.32 -9.16 -10.91
CA TYR A 413 -0.53 -9.90 -9.67
C TYR A 413 -1.80 -9.49 -8.90
N GLU A 414 -2.59 -8.55 -9.43
CA GLU A 414 -3.84 -8.08 -8.80
C GLU A 414 -4.86 -9.18 -8.53
N GLY A 415 -4.81 -10.25 -9.30
CA GLY A 415 -5.70 -11.39 -9.19
C GLY A 415 -5.56 -12.20 -7.90
N LEU A 416 -4.46 -12.04 -7.15
CA LEU A 416 -4.24 -12.81 -5.93
C LEU A 416 -5.26 -12.43 -4.84
N ARG A 417 -5.87 -13.44 -4.20
CA ARG A 417 -6.95 -13.27 -3.20
C ARG A 417 -6.63 -13.93 -1.88
N TYR A 418 -6.12 -15.17 -1.91
CA TYR A 418 -5.70 -15.88 -0.71
C TYR A 418 -4.38 -16.60 -0.91
N ILE A 419 -3.70 -16.88 0.19
CA ILE A 419 -2.54 -17.77 0.25
C ILE A 419 -2.74 -18.79 1.37
N LYS A 420 -2.08 -19.93 1.24
CA LYS A 420 -1.94 -20.94 2.29
C LYS A 420 -0.48 -21.40 2.30
N LEU A 421 0.11 -21.67 3.46
CA LEU A 421 1.43 -22.31 3.54
C LEU A 421 1.40 -23.69 2.88
N THR A 422 2.45 -24.01 2.12
CA THR A 422 2.73 -25.37 1.61
C THR A 422 3.33 -26.24 2.72
N ASN A 423 3.53 -27.55 2.45
CA ASN A 423 3.84 -28.54 3.49
C ASN A 423 5.32 -28.58 3.92
#